data_AF-A0A2X5AMA6-F1
#
_entry.id   AF-A0A2X5AMA6-F1
#
_cell.length_a   1.000
_cell.length_b   1.000
_cell.length_c   1.000
_cell.angle_alpha   90.00
_cell.angle_beta   90.00
_cell.angle_gamma   90.00
#
_symmetry.space_group_name_H-M   'P 1'
#
loop_
_entity.id
_entity.type
_entity.pdbx_description
1 polymer ?
#
loop_
_entity_poly.entity_id
_entity_poly.type
_entity_poly.pdbx_seq_one_letter_code
_entity_poly.pdbx_strand_id
1 'polypeptide(L)' 'MANQHLSGSNEVWKKKVGYHRRSVAETVMFRIKTLLGGHLSLRNYDAQVGEVMAMVKALNRMTLLAMPTSVRLV' A
#
# COMPACT_ATOMS: atom_id res chain seq x y z
N MET A 1 -11.66 -20.01 -26.90
CA MET A 1 -12.40 -18.97 -26.15
C MET A 1 -12.72 -19.47 -24.73
N ALA A 2 -11.73 -19.49 -23.81
CA ALA A 2 -11.88 -20.14 -22.49
C ALA A 2 -11.70 -19.21 -21.27
N ASN A 3 -11.45 -17.91 -21.47
CA ASN A 3 -11.09 -16.99 -20.37
C ASN A 3 -12.20 -15.98 -19.99
N GLN A 4 -13.37 -16.02 -20.63
CA GLN A 4 -14.43 -15.04 -20.35
C GLN A 4 -15.29 -15.40 -19.13
N HIS A 5 -15.31 -16.66 -18.70
CA HIS A 5 -16.19 -17.14 -17.61
C HIS A 5 -15.58 -17.04 -16.19
N LEU A 6 -14.28 -16.73 -16.07
CA LEU A 6 -13.56 -16.69 -14.78
C LEU A 6 -13.53 -15.29 -14.14
N SER A 7 -13.78 -14.21 -14.90
CA SER A 7 -13.63 -12.84 -14.37
C SER A 7 -14.64 -12.56 -13.26
N GLY A 8 -15.92 -12.93 -13.43
CA GLY A 8 -16.96 -12.74 -12.42
C GLY A 8 -16.67 -13.51 -11.12
N SER A 9 -16.31 -14.80 -11.22
CA SER A 9 -16.00 -15.64 -10.05
C SER A 9 -14.73 -15.20 -9.33
N ASN A 10 -13.71 -14.75 -10.07
CA ASN A 10 -12.45 -14.28 -9.50
C ASN A 10 -12.62 -12.94 -8.78
N GLU A 11 -13.33 -11.97 -9.37
CA GLU A 11 -13.58 -10.68 -8.71
C GLU A 11 -14.44 -10.84 -7.45
N VAL A 12 -15.45 -11.72 -7.48
CA VAL A 12 -16.24 -12.08 -6.29
C VAL A 12 -15.35 -12.72 -5.21
N TRP A 13 -14.48 -13.65 -5.58
CA TRP A 13 -13.54 -14.28 -4.65
C TRP A 13 -12.57 -13.26 -4.05
N LYS A 14 -11.92 -12.43 -4.87
CA LYS A 14 -10.99 -11.36 -4.44
C LYS A 14 -11.66 -10.42 -3.43
N LYS A 15 -12.91 -10.03 -3.70
CA LYS A 15 -13.69 -9.21 -2.78
C LYS A 15 -13.97 -9.94 -1.46
N LYS A 16 -14.43 -11.19 -1.52
CA LYS A 16 -14.75 -12.01 -0.34
C LYS A 16 -13.54 -12.19 0.58
N VAL A 17 -12.34 -12.37 0.02
CA VAL A 17 -11.10 -12.55 0.79
C VAL A 17 -10.40 -11.23 1.15
N GLY A 18 -10.97 -10.08 0.78
CA GLY A 18 -10.37 -8.77 1.04
C GLY A 18 -9.03 -8.55 0.33
N TYR A 19 -8.82 -9.19 -0.82
CA TYR A 19 -7.55 -9.23 -1.55
C TYR A 19 -6.96 -7.84 -1.79
N HIS A 20 -7.79 -6.90 -2.27
CA HIS A 20 -7.31 -5.55 -2.57
C HIS A 20 -6.75 -4.84 -1.34
N ARG A 21 -7.43 -4.92 -0.19
CA ARG A 21 -6.96 -4.32 1.06
C ARG A 21 -5.64 -4.94 1.52
N ARG A 22 -5.51 -6.27 1.39
CA ARG A 22 -4.29 -6.99 1.72
C ARG A 22 -3.13 -6.58 0.81
N SER A 23 -3.35 -6.54 -0.50
CA SER A 23 -2.34 -6.13 -1.49
C SER A 23 -1.86 -4.69 -1.25
N VAL A 24 -2.76 -3.77 -0.90
CA VAL A 24 -2.39 -2.39 -0.53
C VAL A 24 -1.52 -2.38 0.73
N ALA A 25 -1.91 -3.11 1.78
CA ALA A 25 -1.14 -3.20 3.02
C ALA A 25 0.25 -3.81 2.78
N GLU A 26 0.35 -4.90 2.01
CA GLU A 26 1.62 -5.53 1.64
C GLU A 26 2.53 -4.57 0.88
N THR A 27 1.97 -3.80 -0.06
CA THR A 27 2.72 -2.78 -0.83
C THR A 27 3.24 -1.66 0.07
N VAL A 28 2.41 -1.16 0.99
CA VAL A 28 2.82 -0.12 1.95
C VAL A 28 3.92 -0.65 2.87
N MET A 29 3.77 -1.87 3.43
CA MET A 29 4.77 -2.48 4.29
C MET A 29 6.09 -2.75 3.57
N PHE A 30 6.04 -3.18 2.31
CA PHE A 30 7.23 -3.31 1.47
C PHE A 30 7.97 -1.97 1.35
N ARG A 31 7.26 -0.88 1.03
CA ARG A 31 7.86 0.45 0.91
C ARG A 31 8.44 0.96 2.22
N ILE A 32 7.75 0.76 3.36
CA ILE A 32 8.26 1.12 4.68
C ILE A 32 9.59 0.40 4.94
N LYS A 33 9.63 -0.93 4.77
CA LYS A 33 10.84 -1.73 5.00
C LYS A 33 12.01 -1.30 4.12
N THR A 34 11.74 -1.01 2.84
CA THR A 34 12.76 -0.64 1.86
C THR A 34 13.30 0.78 2.06
N LEU A 35 12.45 1.74 2.39
CA LEU A 35 12.82 3.17 2.40
C LEU A 35 13.10 3.73 3.80
N LEU A 36 12.42 3.22 4.82
CA LEU A 36 12.41 3.78 6.18
C LEU A 36 12.99 2.81 7.21
N GLY A 37 13.46 1.64 6.77
CA GLY A 37 13.94 0.56 7.62
C GLY A 37 12.83 -0.40 8.04
N GLY A 38 13.22 -1.62 8.39
CA GLY A 38 12.30 -2.70 8.74
C GLY A 38 11.97 -2.83 10.23
N HIS A 39 12.36 -1.86 11.05
CA HIS A 39 12.23 -1.94 12.51
C HIS A 39 11.81 -0.59 13.13
N LEU A 40 11.26 -0.65 14.34
CA LEU A 40 11.00 0.52 15.18
C LEU A 40 12.18 0.70 16.13
N SER A 41 12.68 1.93 16.22
CA SER A 41 13.87 2.26 17.00
C SER A 41 13.54 2.68 18.42
N LEU A 42 12.33 3.21 18.65
CA LEU A 42 11.92 3.73 19.95
C LEU A 42 11.43 2.61 20.87
N ARG A 43 11.72 2.75 22.18
CA ARG A 43 11.45 1.70 23.18
C ARG A 43 10.10 1.81 23.89
N ASN A 44 9.51 3.00 23.90
CA ASN A 44 8.18 3.23 24.50
C ASN A 44 7.08 2.97 23.46
N TYR A 45 5.99 2.32 23.85
CA TYR A 45 4.87 2.00 22.95
C TYR A 45 4.29 3.25 22.27
N ASP A 46 3.99 4.31 23.03
CA ASP A 46 3.44 5.53 22.44
C ASP A 46 4.44 6.21 21.49
N ALA A 47 5.73 6.10 21.80
CA ALA A 47 6.78 6.59 20.93
C ALA A 47 6.85 5.77 19.63
N GLN A 48 6.70 4.45 19.70
CA GLN A 48 6.59 3.57 18.52
C GLN A 48 5.37 3.90 17.65
N VAL A 49 4.21 4.19 18.27
CA VAL A 49 3.03 4.67 17.55
C VAL A 49 3.33 5.98 16.83
N GLY A 50 3.99 6.93 17.50
CA GLY A 50 4.44 8.18 16.90
C GLY A 50 5.41 7.98 15.74
N GLU A 51 6.38 7.06 15.89
CA GLU A 51 7.36 6.69 14.86
C GLU A 51 6.66 6.14 13.61
N VAL A 52 5.74 5.19 13.77
CA VAL A 52 4.95 4.63 12.65
C VAL A 52 4.11 5.72 11.97
N MET A 53 3.46 6.59 12.74
CA MET A 53 2.66 7.69 12.19
C MET A 53 3.50 8.68 11.39
N ALA A 54 4.74 8.95 11.83
CA ALA A 54 5.69 9.77 11.08
C ALA A 54 6.12 9.07 9.78
N MET A 55 6.43 7.77 9.83
CA MET A 55 6.80 6.97 8.65
C MET A 55 5.68 6.99 7.59
N VAL A 56 4.42 6.78 8.00
CA VAL A 56 3.26 6.83 7.10
C VAL A 56 3.08 8.22 6.49
N LYS A 57 3.21 9.30 7.29
CA LYS A 57 3.14 10.68 6.78
C LYS A 57 4.23 10.95 5.74
N ALA A 58 5.47 10.54 6.01
CA ALA A 58 6.58 10.69 5.08
C ALA A 58 6.31 9.92 3.77
N LEU A 59 5.85 8.67 3.86
CA LEU A 59 5.55 7.84 2.69
C LEU A 59 4.41 8.42 1.83
N ASN A 60 3.36 8.94 2.46
CA ASN A 60 2.28 9.62 1.75
C ASN A 60 2.78 10.88 1.03
N ARG A 61 3.66 11.66 1.66
CA ARG A 61 4.26 12.84 1.04
C ARG A 61 5.14 12.46 -0.17
N MET A 62 5.98 11.45 -0.03
CA MET A 62 6.79 10.94 -1.15
C MET A 62 5.91 10.46 -2.31
N THR A 63 4.85 9.72 -2.00
CA THR A 63 3.90 9.24 -3.01
C THR A 63 3.27 10.40 -3.77
N LEU A 64 2.78 11.44 -3.08
CA LEU A 64 2.21 12.63 -3.71
C LEU A 64 3.22 13.34 -4.63
N LEU A 65 4.47 13.46 -4.19
CA LEU A 65 5.51 14.14 -4.97
C LEU A 65 5.97 13.33 -6.19
N ALA A 66 5.89 12.00 -6.13
CA ALA A 66 6.30 11.11 -7.21
C ALA A 66 5.18 10.81 -8.22
N MET A 67 3.94 11.23 -7.97
CA MET A 67 2.81 10.98 -8.87
C MET A 67 2.94 11.83 -10.15
N PRO A 68 3.07 11.21 -11.33
CA PRO A 68 3.12 11.94 -12.58
C PRO A 68 1.75 12.55 -12.91
N THR A 69 1.75 13.74 -13.50
CA THR A 69 0.53 14.32 -14.07
C THR A 69 0.27 13.67 -15.42
N SER A 70 -0.75 12.81 -15.48
CA SER A 70 -1.20 12.24 -16.75
C SER A 70 -2.03 13.29 -17.49
N VAL A 71 -1.52 13.73 -18.64
CA VAL A 71 -2.26 14.62 -19.56
C VAL A 71 -2.70 13.78 -20.74
N ARG A 72 -4.02 13.80 -21.02
CA ARG A 72 -4.53 13.22 -22.27
C ARG A 72 -4.13 14.16 -23.40
N LEU A 73 -3.31 13.66 -24.32
CA LEU A 73 -3.05 14.34 -25.58
C LEU A 73 -4.31 14.18 -26.45
N VAL A 74 -4.85 15.31 -26.90
CA VAL A 74 -5.95 15.41 -27.87
C VAL A 74 -5.40 15.76 -29.23
#